data_AF-A0A7W0R0I0-F1
#
_entry.id   AF-A0A7W0R0I0-F1
#
_cell.length_a   1.000
_cell.length_b   1.000
_cell.length_c   1.000
_cell.angle_alpha   90.00
_cell.angle_beta   90.00
_cell.angle_gamma   90.00
#
_symmetry.space_group_name_H-M   'P 1'
#
loop_
_entity.id
_entity.type
_entity.pdbx_description
1 polymer ?
#
loop_
_entity_poly.entity_id
_entity_poly.type
_entity_poly.pdbx_seq_one_letter_code
_entity_poly.pdbx_strand_id
1 'polypeptide(L)' 'MRLAVSVGTAAVGEMINERAGVLNLGLEGVMLLGGFAAFAASLESGSPWVGLLCGLAAGAVVGAGYAALVVLL' A
#
# COMPACT_ATOMS: atom_id res chain seq x y z
N MET A 1 10.56 -10.50 7.58
CA MET A 1 9.71 -11.59 7.05
C MET A 1 8.20 -11.41 7.27
N ARG A 2 7.71 -10.63 8.27
CA ARG A 2 6.26 -10.45 8.51
C ARG A 2 5.48 -9.72 7.40
N LEU A 3 6.10 -8.79 6.67
CA LEU A 3 5.46 -8.07 5.55
C LEU A 3 5.41 -8.88 4.24
N ALA A 4 6.21 -9.94 4.13
CA ALA A 4 6.32 -10.71 2.90
C ALA A 4 5.01 -11.47 2.58
N VAL A 5 4.27 -11.87 3.61
CA VAL A 5 2.97 -12.54 3.45
C VAL A 5 1.91 -11.56 2.94
N SER A 6 1.86 -10.33 3.46
CA SER A 6 0.88 -9.32 3.04
C SER A 6 1.16 -8.73 1.66
N VAL A 7 2.43 -8.56 1.31
CA VAL A 7 2.82 -8.08 -0.03
C VAL A 7 2.71 -9.20 -1.06
N GLY A 8 3.05 -10.45 -0.68
CA GLY A 8 2.97 -11.60 -1.58
C GLY A 8 1.56 -11.86 -2.11
N THR A 9 0.52 -11.70 -1.28
CA THR A 9 -0.86 -11.85 -1.74
C THR A 9 -1.30 -10.72 -2.67
N ALA A 10 -0.88 -9.48 -2.40
CA ALA A 10 -1.16 -8.36 -3.29
C ALA A 10 -0.42 -8.48 -4.64
N ALA A 11 0.84 -8.88 -4.63
CA ALA A 11 1.66 -9.09 -5.83
C ALA A 11 1.08 -10.18 -6.75
N VAL A 12 0.47 -11.23 -6.20
CA VAL A 12 -0.24 -12.24 -7.01
C VAL A 12 -1.44 -11.62 -7.73
N GLY A 13 -2.22 -10.77 -7.05
CA GLY A 13 -3.33 -10.04 -7.67
C GLY A 13 -2.87 -9.09 -8.78
N GLU A 14 -1.75 -8.40 -8.56
CA GLU A 14 -1.14 -7.50 -9.53
C GLU A 14 -0.61 -8.24 -10.75
N MET A 15 0.03 -9.39 -10.56
CA MET A 15 0.50 -10.26 -11.65
C MET A 15 -0.64 -10.74 -12.55
N ILE A 16 -1.82 -11.02 -11.98
CA ILE A 16 -3.03 -11.36 -12.77
C ILE A 16 -3.47 -10.16 -13.60
N ASN A 17 -3.45 -8.95 -13.01
CA ASN A 17 -3.84 -7.72 -13.69
C ASN A 17 -2.88 -7.38 -14.85
N GLU A 18 -1.58 -7.52 -14.65
CA GLU A 18 -0.58 -7.35 -15.70
C GLU A 18 -0.79 -8.32 -16.87
N ARG A 19 -1.13 -9.58 -16.56
CA ARG A 19 -1.43 -10.60 -17.58
C ARG A 19 -2.71 -10.30 -18.37
N ALA A 20 -3.62 -9.50 -17.80
CA ALA A 20 -4.80 -8.98 -18.49
C ALA A 20 -4.52 -7.73 -19.33
N GLY A 21 -3.26 -7.26 -19.37
CA GLY A 21 -2.85 -6.07 -20.11
C GLY A 21 -3.17 -4.75 -19.40
N VAL A 22 -3.58 -4.80 -18.13
CA VAL A 22 -3.86 -3.62 -17.30
C VAL A 22 -2.76 -3.53 -16.26
N LEU A 23 -1.84 -2.57 -16.39
CA LEU A 23 -0.80 -2.32 -15.40
C LEU A 23 -1.34 -1.36 -14.33
N ASN A 24 -1.28 -1.74 -13.05
CA ASN A 24 -1.81 -0.94 -11.93
C ASN A 24 -0.69 -0.34 -11.07
N LEU A 25 0.06 0.60 -11.66
CA LEU A 25 1.09 1.35 -10.93
C LEU A 25 0.56 2.11 -9.70
N GLY A 26 -0.73 2.43 -9.67
CA GLY A 26 -1.33 3.13 -8.53
C GLY A 26 -1.35 2.27 -7.28
N LEU A 27 -1.64 0.97 -7.43
CA LEU A 27 -1.65 0.02 -6.33
C LEU A 27 -0.24 -0.19 -5.78
N GLU A 28 0.75 -0.35 -6.66
CA GLU A 28 2.17 -0.42 -6.31
C GLU A 28 2.62 0.82 -5.50
N GLY A 29 2.18 2.01 -5.92
CA GLY A 29 2.43 3.28 -5.21
C GLY A 29 1.77 3.36 -3.83
N VAL A 30 0.51 2.92 -3.70
CA VAL A 30 -0.22 2.90 -2.41
C VAL A 30 0.46 1.96 -1.42
N MET A 31 0.93 0.79 -1.88
CA MET A 31 1.65 -0.17 -1.05
C MET A 31 3.00 0.37 -0.56
N LEU A 32 3.77 1.02 -1.44
CA LEU A 32 5.05 1.63 -1.10
C LEU A 32 4.88 2.79 -0.10
N LEU A 33 3.92 3.69 -0.34
CA LEU A 33 3.68 4.84 0.52
C LEU A 33 3.15 4.42 1.91
N GLY A 34 2.22 3.46 1.97
CA GLY A 34 1.71 2.92 3.23
C GLY A 34 2.80 2.19 4.02
N GLY A 35 3.64 1.39 3.34
CA GLY A 35 4.77 0.69 3.95
C GLY A 35 5.85 1.63 4.47
N PHE A 36 6.19 2.66 3.69
CA PHE A 36 7.15 3.69 4.09
C PHE A 36 6.65 4.49 5.29
N ALA A 37 5.38 4.93 5.28
CA ALA A 37 4.78 5.64 6.41
C ALA A 37 4.76 4.78 7.69
N ALA A 38 4.42 3.48 7.58
CA ALA A 38 4.48 2.57 8.71
C ALA A 38 5.89 2.40 9.27
N PHE A 39 6.88 2.29 8.39
CA PHE A 39 8.28 2.15 8.78
C PHE A 39 8.81 3.42 9.45
N ALA A 40 8.61 4.59 8.83
CA ALA A 40 9.04 5.87 9.36
C ALA A 40 8.41 6.16 10.73
N ALA A 41 7.10 5.94 10.88
CA ALA A 41 6.42 6.16 12.15
C ALA A 41 6.81 5.12 13.22
N SER A 42 7.11 3.87 12.84
CA SER A 42 7.65 2.88 13.79
C SER A 42 9.05 3.26 14.28
N LEU A 43 9.88 3.84 13.41
CA LEU A 43 11.23 4.29 13.76
C LEU A 43 11.21 5.47 14.73
N GLU A 44 10.41 6.49 14.45
CA GLU A 44 10.35 7.70 15.30
C GLU A 44 9.69 7.43 16.66
N SER A 45 8.61 6.64 16.68
CA SER A 45 7.88 6.34 17.92
C SER A 45 8.48 5.20 18.73
N GLY A 46 9.36 4.39 18.14
CA GLY A 46 9.84 3.12 18.72
C GLY A 46 8.74 2.05 18.89
N SER A 47 7.50 2.34 18.49
CA SER A 47 6.34 1.47 18.70
C SER A 47 5.81 0.93 17.36
N PRO A 48 5.77 -0.41 17.19
CA PRO A 48 5.22 -1.02 15.97
C PRO A 48 3.74 -0.72 15.76
N TRP A 49 3.00 -0.43 16.83
CA TRP A 49 1.56 -0.13 16.76
C TRP A 49 1.29 1.26 16.18
N VAL A 50 2.12 2.24 16.53
CA VAL A 50 2.01 3.59 15.97
C VAL A 50 2.33 3.57 14.49
N GLY A 51 3.37 2.82 14.10
CA GLY A 51 3.67 2.58 12.69
C GLY A 51 2.52 1.92 11.94
N LEU A 52 1.92 0.87 12.50
CA LEU A 52 0.76 0.21 11.89
C LEU A 52 -0.38 1.20 11.61
N LEU A 53 -0.74 2.03 12.60
CA LEU A 53 -1.82 3.01 12.46
C LEU A 53 -1.49 4.08 11.43
N CYS A 54 -0.27 4.61 11.43
CA CYS A 54 0.18 5.59 10.44
C CYS A 54 0.22 5.02 9.01
N GLY A 55 0.69 3.79 8.83
CA GLY A 55 0.68 3.14 7.52
C GLY A 55 -0.73 2.84 7.00
N LEU A 56 -1.63 2.41 7.88
CA LEU A 56 -3.05 2.24 7.55
C LEU A 56 -3.69 3.56 7.12
N ALA A 57 -3.46 4.63 7.88
CA ALA A 57 -4.00 5.95 7.56
C ALA A 57 -3.45 6.48 6.23
N ALA A 58 -2.13 6.38 6.02
CA ALA A 58 -1.49 6.82 4.77
C ALA A 58 -2.00 6.01 3.57
N GLY A 59 -2.03 4.68 3.69
CA GLY A 59 -2.54 3.79 2.64
C GLY A 59 -4.02 4.06 2.31
N ALA A 60 -4.85 4.31 3.34
CA ALA A 60 -6.26 4.64 3.14
C ALA A 60 -6.45 5.98 2.42
N VAL A 61 -5.70 7.02 2.78
CA VAL A 61 -5.79 8.34 2.15
C VAL A 61 -5.33 8.29 0.70
N VAL A 62 -4.15 7.72 0.44
CA VAL A 62 -3.60 7.63 -0.92
C VAL A 62 -4.45 6.68 -1.78
N GLY A 63 -4.88 5.55 -1.22
CA GLY A 63 -5.74 4.59 -1.91
C GLY A 63 -7.12 5.15 -2.24
N ALA A 64 -7.74 5.90 -1.32
CA ALA A 64 -9.00 6.60 -1.60
C ALA A 64 -8.83 7.67 -2.68
N GLY A 65 -7.72 8.43 -2.66
CA GLY A 65 -7.39 9.39 -3.71
C GLY A 65 -7.20 8.72 -5.08
N TYR A 66 -6.45 7.61 -5.12
CA TYR A 66 -6.25 6.82 -6.34
C TYR A 66 -7.57 6.26 -6.88
N ALA A 67 -8.40 5.66 -6.01
CA ALA A 67 -9.70 5.14 -6.39
C ALA A 67 -10.63 6.23 -6.93
N ALA A 68 -10.64 7.42 -6.30
CA ALA A 68 -11.38 8.56 -6.82
C ALA A 68 -10.88 8.97 -8.20
N LEU A 69 -9.56 9.03 -8.42
CA LEU A 69 -8.98 9.44 -9.70
C LEU A 69 -9.24 8.44 -10.83
N VAL A 70 -9.32 7.14 -10.52
CA VAL A 70 -9.50 6.08 -11.53
C VAL A 70 -10.96 5.78 -11.82
N VAL A 71 -11.85 5.91 -10.83
CA VAL A 71 -13.26 5.55 -10.97
C VAL A 71 -14.13 6.76 -11.27
N LEU A 72 -13.79 7.95 -10.76
CA LEU A 72 -14.64 9.15 -10.90
C LEU A 72 -14.18 10.12 -11.99
N LEU A 73 -12.92 10.03 -12.44
CA LEU A 73 -12.30 10.91 -13.43
C LEU A 73 -11.94 10.09 -14.69
#